data_AF-A0A1H4ZIW1-F1
#
_entry.id   AF-A0A1H4ZIW1-F1
#
_cell.length_a   1.000
_cell.length_b   1.000
_cell.length_c   1.000
_cell.angle_alpha   90.00
_cell.angle_beta   90.00
_cell.angle_gamma   90.00
#
_symmetry.space_group_name_H-M   'P 1'
#
loop_
_entity.id
_entity.type
_entity.pdbx_description
1 polymer ?
#
loop_
_entity_poly.entity_id
_entity_poly.type
_entity_poly.pdbx_seq_one_letter_code
_entity_poly.pdbx_strand_id
1 'polypeptide(L)'
;MPRPEIVDLFAGPGGLDVAARDLGYEVTGIEFDQDACDTRAEAKLLTLQGDVRDFGPHKFPNATVLAGGPPCQTFTVAGTGAGRRALDEVIDFVRRMARGEDIRSKLALLDDERTGLVLEPLRWALEALRDGRPYEAIVLEQVPAVLPVWEEYAKVLSENGYWVAKPKVLHTEQFGVPQTRRRAILVARLNRIVELPTPTHRLYRKGVPQNQGDPDLRPWVSMAEVLDRPTDFEVISNYGTGGDPKTRGRRSSGEPAFTVTGKVSRNRVVATDGKELPRFSVHEAGILQTFPDSYPWSGRAIAQQIGNAIPPLLGKAVLMAALGTAKEYATETEG
;
A
#
# COMPACT_ATOMS: atom_id res chain seq x y z
N MET A 1 0.14 15.05 24.31
CA MET A 1 1.34 14.61 23.57
C MET A 1 1.47 15.47 22.33
N PRO A 2 2.68 15.75 21.82
CA PRO A 2 2.84 16.40 20.52
C PRO A 2 2.14 15.57 19.43
N ARG A 3 1.77 16.23 18.33
CA ARG A 3 1.12 15.57 17.19
C ARG A 3 2.11 14.55 16.59
N PRO A 4 1.68 13.32 16.25
CA PRO A 4 2.54 12.35 15.59
C PRO A 4 3.15 12.90 14.31
N GLU A 5 4.46 12.72 14.15
CA GLU A 5 5.20 12.96 12.91
C GLU A 5 5.57 11.61 12.28
N ILE A 6 5.30 11.47 11.00
CA ILE A 6 5.48 10.23 10.24
C ILE A 6 6.70 10.36 9.33
N VAL A 7 7.55 9.33 9.33
CA VAL A 7 8.50 9.10 8.24
C VAL A 7 7.99 7.96 7.37
N ASP A 8 7.77 8.21 6.08
CA ASP A 8 7.31 7.21 5.11
C ASP A 8 8.48 6.73 4.23
N LEU A 9 8.89 5.49 4.42
CA LEU A 9 9.93 4.86 3.60
C LEU A 9 9.33 4.38 2.28
N PHE A 10 10.02 4.63 1.17
CA PHE A 10 9.56 4.24 -0.17
C PHE A 10 8.23 4.91 -0.52
N ALA A 11 8.16 6.22 -0.29
CA ALA A 11 6.90 6.95 -0.23
C ALA A 11 6.13 7.01 -1.57
N GLY A 12 6.79 6.69 -2.68
CA GLY A 12 6.20 6.65 -4.02
C GLY A 12 5.53 7.97 -4.35
N PRO A 13 4.41 7.98 -5.08
CA PRO A 13 3.70 9.22 -5.36
C PRO A 13 2.96 9.80 -4.15
N GLY A 14 3.06 9.21 -2.94
CA GLY A 14 2.46 9.75 -1.72
C GLY A 14 1.10 9.19 -1.35
N GLY A 15 0.78 7.93 -1.70
CA GLY A 15 -0.52 7.33 -1.36
C GLY A 15 -0.80 7.30 0.15
N LEU A 16 0.19 6.94 0.96
CA LEU A 16 0.09 7.02 2.42
C LEU A 16 0.12 8.46 2.92
N ASP A 17 0.93 9.31 2.30
CA ASP A 17 1.09 10.71 2.71
C ASP A 17 -0.18 11.54 2.53
N VAL A 18 -0.92 11.30 1.45
CA VAL A 18 -2.25 11.87 1.24
C VAL A 18 -3.16 11.48 2.40
N ALA A 19 -3.17 10.20 2.79
CA ALA A 19 -3.96 9.73 3.92
C ALA A 19 -3.52 10.35 5.26
N ALA A 20 -2.22 10.52 5.47
CA ALA A 20 -1.67 11.17 6.66
C ALA A 20 -2.09 12.65 6.73
N ARG A 21 -1.99 13.40 5.63
CA ARG A 21 -2.42 14.80 5.54
C ARG A 21 -3.92 14.96 5.75
N ASP A 22 -4.73 14.06 5.21
CA ASP A 22 -6.19 14.03 5.43
C ASP A 22 -6.56 13.80 6.91
N LEU A 23 -5.69 13.13 7.67
CA LEU A 23 -5.82 12.95 9.11
C LEU A 23 -5.14 14.08 9.92
N GLY A 24 -4.55 15.06 9.24
CA GLY A 24 -3.84 16.19 9.82
C GLY A 24 -2.46 15.85 10.39
N TYR A 25 -1.87 14.71 10.06
CA TYR A 25 -0.51 14.37 10.49
C TYR A 25 0.54 14.98 9.57
N GLU A 26 1.68 15.36 10.14
CA GLU A 26 2.86 15.71 9.36
C GLU A 26 3.55 14.43 8.92
N VAL A 27 3.99 14.41 7.66
CA VAL A 27 4.67 13.27 7.07
C VAL A 27 5.80 13.74 6.17
N THR A 28 6.96 13.11 6.32
CA THR A 28 8.09 13.28 5.40
C THR A 28 8.39 11.94 4.73
N GLY A 29 8.23 11.90 3.41
CA GLY A 29 8.53 10.70 2.64
C GLY A 29 9.97 10.67 2.12
N ILE A 30 10.55 9.48 2.07
CA ILE A 30 11.82 9.22 1.36
C ILE A 30 11.49 8.53 0.05
N GLU A 31 11.91 9.13 -1.06
CA GLU A 31 11.66 8.61 -2.40
C GLU A 31 12.90 8.76 -3.28
N PHE A 32 13.22 7.72 -4.05
CA PHE A 32 14.41 7.68 -4.90
C PHE A 32 14.10 8.05 -6.35
N ASP A 33 12.95 7.60 -6.86
CA ASP A 33 12.53 7.79 -8.25
C ASP A 33 12.18 9.25 -8.54
N GLN A 34 12.81 9.83 -9.57
CA GLN A 34 12.62 11.23 -9.93
C GLN A 34 11.17 11.52 -10.35
N ASP A 35 10.54 10.64 -11.15
CA ASP A 35 9.17 10.88 -11.61
C ASP A 35 8.18 10.89 -10.43
N ALA A 36 8.38 10.02 -9.43
CA ALA A 36 7.60 10.06 -8.19
C ALA A 36 7.90 11.33 -7.37
N CYS A 37 9.18 11.74 -7.24
CA CYS A 37 9.55 12.98 -6.57
C CYS A 37 8.91 14.22 -7.22
N ASP A 38 8.83 14.26 -8.54
CA ASP A 38 8.18 15.35 -9.28
C ASP A 38 6.68 15.41 -8.95
N THR A 39 5.98 14.27 -8.94
CA THR A 39 4.57 14.20 -8.51
C THR A 39 4.40 14.69 -7.07
N ARG A 40 5.30 14.28 -6.16
CA ARG A 40 5.26 14.70 -4.75
C ARG A 40 5.48 16.20 -4.59
N ALA A 41 6.38 16.79 -5.37
CA ALA A 41 6.65 18.21 -5.36
C ALA A 41 5.42 19.02 -5.80
N GLU A 42 4.77 18.62 -6.90
CA GLU A 42 3.51 19.23 -7.36
C GLU A 42 2.37 19.07 -6.33
N ALA A 43 2.32 17.92 -5.65
CA ALA A 43 1.37 17.66 -4.55
C ALA A 43 1.73 18.37 -3.23
N LYS A 44 2.87 19.08 -3.19
CA LYS A 44 3.42 19.77 -2.00
C LYS A 44 3.62 18.83 -0.82
N LEU A 45 4.12 17.62 -1.08
CA LEU A 45 4.48 16.65 -0.06
C LEU A 45 5.94 16.84 0.35
N LEU A 46 6.20 16.87 1.66
CA LEU A 46 7.56 16.91 2.20
C LEU A 46 8.30 15.64 1.76
N THR A 47 9.45 15.84 1.12
CA THR A 47 10.17 14.77 0.45
C THR A 47 11.68 14.94 0.66
N LEU A 48 12.33 13.87 1.11
CA LEU A 48 13.77 13.73 1.02
C LEU A 48 14.07 12.78 -0.12
N GLN A 49 14.59 13.34 -1.22
CA GLN A 49 14.94 12.54 -2.39
C GLN A 49 16.24 11.77 -2.13
N GLY A 50 16.19 10.45 -2.28
CA GLY A 50 17.36 9.59 -2.18
C GLY A 50 17.01 8.15 -1.85
N ASP A 51 18.05 7.32 -1.72
CA ASP A 51 17.89 5.92 -1.34
C ASP A 51 17.69 5.79 0.17
N VAL A 52 16.66 5.07 0.61
CA VAL A 52 16.38 4.82 2.03
C VAL A 52 17.57 4.21 2.78
N ARG A 53 18.47 3.50 2.07
CA ARG A 53 19.69 2.89 2.61
C ARG A 53 20.70 3.94 3.09
N ASP A 54 20.67 5.13 2.50
CA ASP A 54 21.56 6.25 2.84
C ASP A 54 21.03 7.09 4.02
N PHE A 55 19.83 6.80 4.49
CA PHE A 55 19.17 7.48 5.60
C PHE A 55 18.95 6.55 6.80
N GLY A 56 18.59 7.17 7.93
CA GLY A 56 18.24 6.46 9.16
C GLY A 56 17.44 7.35 10.12
N PRO A 57 16.96 6.80 11.25
CA PRO A 57 16.10 7.49 12.20
C PRO A 57 16.71 8.79 12.75
N HIS A 58 18.04 8.89 12.82
CA HIS A 58 18.74 10.09 13.28
C HIS A 58 18.46 11.35 12.43
N LYS A 59 18.08 11.20 11.15
CA LYS A 59 17.68 12.33 10.28
C LYS A 59 16.26 12.84 10.56
N PHE A 60 15.48 12.06 11.31
CA PHE A 60 14.07 12.31 11.60
C PHE A 60 13.84 12.28 13.12
N PRO A 61 14.51 13.16 13.90
CA PRO A 61 14.53 13.06 15.36
C PRO A 61 13.16 13.22 16.03
N ASN A 62 12.20 13.83 15.34
CA ASN A 62 10.84 14.05 15.83
C ASN A 62 9.84 12.99 15.35
N ALA A 63 10.21 12.15 14.37
CA ALA A 63 9.30 11.14 13.84
C ALA A 63 9.00 10.08 14.90
N THR A 64 7.73 9.98 15.28
CA THR A 64 7.23 8.97 16.23
C THR A 64 6.55 7.80 15.53
N VAL A 65 6.34 7.90 14.22
CA VAL A 65 5.70 6.86 13.42
C VAL A 65 6.61 6.49 12.26
N LEU A 66 6.91 5.21 12.14
CA LEU A 66 7.57 4.65 10.97
C LEU A 66 6.53 4.04 10.05
N ALA A 67 6.49 4.50 8.82
CA ALA A 67 5.70 3.86 7.78
C ALA A 67 6.58 3.43 6.61
N GLY A 68 6.08 2.49 5.80
CA GLY A 68 6.72 2.21 4.52
C GLY A 68 6.08 1.12 3.69
N GLY A 69 6.26 1.25 2.38
CA GLY A 69 5.83 0.27 1.38
C GLY A 69 7.00 -0.20 0.52
N PRO A 70 7.87 -1.12 1.00
CA PRO A 70 9.03 -1.56 0.25
C PRO A 70 8.67 -2.09 -1.15
N PRO A 71 9.53 -1.91 -2.16
CA PRO A 71 9.25 -2.25 -3.55
C PRO A 71 8.78 -3.70 -3.75
N CYS A 72 7.68 -3.87 -4.49
CA CYS A 72 7.02 -5.18 -4.67
C CYS A 72 7.45 -5.97 -5.91
N GLN A 73 8.33 -5.42 -6.75
CA GLN A 73 8.67 -5.94 -8.08
C GLN A 73 9.16 -7.39 -8.04
N THR A 74 9.92 -7.77 -7.00
CA THR A 74 10.50 -9.10 -6.85
C THR A 74 9.53 -10.09 -6.19
N PHE A 75 8.51 -9.59 -5.46
CA PHE A 75 7.52 -10.39 -4.72
C PHE A 75 6.19 -10.58 -5.45
N THR A 76 5.88 -9.74 -6.44
CA THR A 76 4.63 -9.83 -7.21
C THR A 76 4.60 -11.04 -8.16
N VAL A 77 3.40 -11.58 -8.38
CA VAL A 77 3.16 -12.69 -9.34
C VAL A 77 3.46 -12.25 -10.78
N ALA A 78 3.25 -10.98 -11.10
CA ALA A 78 3.49 -10.42 -12.43
C ALA A 78 4.96 -10.07 -12.72
N GLY A 79 5.86 -10.25 -11.75
CA GLY A 79 7.29 -9.94 -11.83
C GLY A 79 8.15 -11.18 -12.03
N THR A 80 9.48 -11.03 -11.94
CA THR A 80 10.46 -12.13 -12.10
C THR A 80 10.35 -13.21 -11.01
N GLY A 81 9.75 -12.85 -9.87
CA GLY A 81 9.59 -13.73 -8.71
C GLY A 81 10.87 -14.01 -7.94
N ALA A 82 11.94 -13.23 -8.13
CA ALA A 82 13.20 -13.39 -7.38
C ALA A 82 12.99 -13.37 -5.86
N GLY A 83 12.24 -12.39 -5.36
CA GLY A 83 11.94 -12.27 -3.92
C GLY A 83 11.03 -13.39 -3.42
N ARG A 84 10.11 -13.90 -4.23
CA ARG A 84 9.31 -15.08 -3.88
C ARG A 84 10.17 -16.34 -3.73
N ARG A 85 11.23 -16.48 -4.52
CA ARG A 85 12.18 -17.61 -4.41
C ARG A 85 13.13 -17.44 -3.23
N ALA A 86 13.49 -16.21 -2.89
CA ALA A 86 14.39 -15.88 -1.78
C ALA A 86 13.66 -15.68 -0.43
N LEU A 87 12.38 -16.07 -0.31
CA LEU A 87 11.56 -15.74 0.86
C LEU A 87 12.14 -16.31 2.17
N ASP A 88 12.60 -17.56 2.15
CA ASP A 88 13.20 -18.20 3.32
C ASP A 88 14.51 -17.53 3.74
N GLU A 89 15.31 -17.09 2.75
CA GLU A 89 16.55 -16.35 2.99
C GLU A 89 16.28 -14.96 3.58
N VAL A 90 15.26 -14.25 3.08
CA VAL A 90 14.81 -12.97 3.65
C VAL A 90 14.35 -13.15 5.10
N ILE A 91 13.60 -14.21 5.41
CA ILE A 91 13.17 -14.53 6.77
C ILE A 91 14.38 -14.85 7.67
N ASP A 92 15.39 -15.56 7.17
CA ASP A 92 16.64 -15.77 7.91
C ASP A 92 17.37 -14.44 8.18
N PHE A 93 17.43 -13.53 7.21
CA PHE A 93 17.99 -12.20 7.41
C PHE A 93 17.26 -11.40 8.49
N VAL A 94 15.93 -11.48 8.58
CA VAL A 94 15.16 -10.88 9.70
C VAL A 94 15.66 -11.39 11.05
N ARG A 95 15.81 -12.71 11.20
CA ARG A 95 16.31 -13.33 12.45
C ARG A 95 17.72 -12.91 12.78
N ARG A 96 18.59 -12.79 11.78
CA ARG A 96 19.98 -12.41 11.96
C ARG A 96 20.11 -10.93 12.33
N MET A 97 19.30 -10.06 11.73
CA MET A 97 19.19 -8.65 12.14
C MET A 97 18.71 -8.52 13.59
N ALA A 98 17.73 -9.34 14.01
CA ALA A 98 17.25 -9.36 15.41
C ALA A 98 18.36 -9.73 16.42
N ARG A 99 19.35 -10.55 16.01
CA ARG A 99 20.53 -10.89 16.81
C ARG A 99 21.66 -9.84 16.71
N GLY A 100 21.45 -8.75 15.97
CA GLY A 100 22.45 -7.71 15.74
C GLY A 100 23.55 -8.07 14.74
N GLU A 101 23.35 -9.11 13.90
CA GLU A 101 24.32 -9.49 12.88
C GLU A 101 24.31 -8.52 11.69
N ASP A 102 25.50 -8.19 11.16
CA ASP A 102 25.61 -7.49 9.88
C ASP A 102 25.32 -8.45 8.71
N ILE A 103 24.36 -8.08 7.88
CA ILE A 103 23.93 -8.87 6.71
C ILE A 103 24.31 -8.23 5.38
N ARG A 104 24.96 -7.05 5.36
CA ARG A 104 25.20 -6.27 4.13
C ARG A 104 25.93 -7.06 3.04
N SER A 105 26.98 -7.80 3.40
CA SER A 105 27.72 -8.63 2.44
C SER A 105 26.90 -9.79 1.86
N LYS A 106 25.89 -10.26 2.59
CA LYS A 106 25.00 -11.34 2.14
C LYS A 106 23.86 -10.82 1.28
N LEU A 107 23.38 -9.61 1.54
CA LEU A 107 22.39 -8.94 0.68
C LEU A 107 22.93 -8.75 -0.75
N ALA A 108 24.24 -8.53 -0.91
CA ALA A 108 24.90 -8.41 -2.21
C ALA A 108 24.87 -9.71 -3.04
N LEU A 109 24.50 -10.85 -2.44
CA LEU A 109 24.41 -12.14 -3.12
C LEU A 109 23.00 -12.43 -3.68
N LEU A 110 22.01 -11.59 -3.36
CA LEU A 110 20.65 -11.75 -3.88
C LEU A 110 20.60 -11.50 -5.38
N ASP A 111 19.83 -12.32 -6.11
CA ASP A 111 19.62 -12.20 -7.56
C ASP A 111 19.16 -10.80 -8.01
N ASP A 112 18.41 -10.11 -7.14
CA ASP A 112 17.89 -8.76 -7.38
C ASP A 112 17.99 -7.98 -6.07
N GLU A 113 18.81 -6.92 -6.07
CA GLU A 113 19.08 -6.11 -4.87
C GLU A 113 17.81 -5.54 -4.22
N ARG A 114 16.74 -5.33 -5.00
CA ARG A 114 15.47 -4.80 -4.51
C ARG A 114 14.75 -5.77 -3.59
N THR A 115 15.10 -7.06 -3.64
CA THR A 115 14.60 -8.06 -2.70
C THR A 115 14.98 -7.71 -1.27
N GLY A 116 16.20 -7.21 -1.05
CA GLY A 116 16.69 -6.83 0.27
C GLY A 116 15.99 -5.60 0.86
N LEU A 117 15.38 -4.75 0.03
CA LEU A 117 14.73 -3.51 0.48
C LEU A 117 13.53 -3.76 1.41
N VAL A 118 12.94 -4.96 1.40
CA VAL A 118 11.91 -5.37 2.36
C VAL A 118 12.44 -5.44 3.81
N LEU A 119 13.76 -5.41 4.02
CA LEU A 119 14.42 -5.44 5.32
C LEU A 119 14.68 -4.05 5.91
N GLU A 120 14.65 -3.01 5.09
CA GLU A 120 14.98 -1.64 5.51
C GLU A 120 14.08 -1.11 6.63
N PRO A 121 12.75 -1.34 6.63
CA PRO A 121 11.93 -0.88 7.75
C PRO A 121 12.31 -1.52 9.10
N LEU A 122 12.71 -2.80 9.12
CA LEU A 122 13.21 -3.42 10.35
C LEU A 122 14.57 -2.85 10.77
N ARG A 123 15.45 -2.58 9.80
CA ARG A 123 16.73 -1.92 10.09
C ARG A 123 16.48 -0.59 10.81
N TRP A 124 15.59 0.23 10.28
CA TRP A 124 15.20 1.51 10.89
C TRP A 124 14.59 1.34 12.28
N ALA A 125 13.67 0.39 12.46
CA ALA A 125 13.06 0.13 13.76
C ALA A 125 14.10 -0.31 14.81
N LEU A 126 15.03 -1.21 14.45
CA LEU A 126 16.10 -1.68 15.34
C LEU A 126 17.17 -0.60 15.61
N GLU A 127 17.49 0.27 14.64
CA GLU A 127 18.33 1.45 14.87
C GLU A 127 17.68 2.42 15.86
N ALA A 128 16.39 2.74 15.67
CA ALA A 128 15.64 3.62 16.56
C ALA A 128 15.58 3.08 18.01
N LEU A 129 15.39 1.76 18.16
CA LEU A 129 15.44 1.07 19.46
C LEU A 129 16.83 1.19 20.12
N ARG A 130 17.91 0.94 19.36
CA ARG A 130 19.30 1.05 19.86
C ARG A 130 19.67 2.47 20.27
N ASP A 131 19.16 3.46 19.54
CA ASP A 131 19.34 4.88 19.83
C ASP A 131 18.49 5.37 21.02
N GLY A 132 17.68 4.51 21.65
CA GLY A 132 16.80 4.88 22.75
C GLY A 132 15.63 5.78 22.32
N ARG A 133 15.30 5.82 21.03
CA ARG A 133 14.22 6.62 20.44
C ARG A 133 13.30 5.74 19.58
N PRO A 134 12.69 4.69 20.15
CA PRO A 134 11.81 3.81 19.38
C PRO A 134 10.60 4.56 18.84
N TYR A 135 10.12 4.15 17.68
CA TYR A 135 8.86 4.62 17.14
C TYR A 135 7.70 4.19 18.04
N GLU A 136 6.72 5.07 18.23
CA GLU A 136 5.49 4.75 18.94
C GLU A 136 4.61 3.79 18.14
N ALA A 137 4.63 3.92 16.80
CA ALA A 137 3.88 3.09 15.88
C ALA A 137 4.70 2.73 14.63
N ILE A 138 4.47 1.53 14.10
CA ILE A 138 5.05 1.05 12.84
C ILE A 138 3.92 0.56 11.93
N VAL A 139 3.90 1.02 10.67
CA VAL A 139 2.91 0.68 9.65
C VAL A 139 3.59 0.24 8.36
N LEU A 140 3.45 -1.03 7.98
CA LEU A 140 4.06 -1.56 6.76
C LEU A 140 3.01 -2.16 5.83
N GLU A 141 3.17 -1.91 4.53
CA GLU A 141 2.32 -2.47 3.48
C GLU A 141 3.16 -3.16 2.40
N GLN A 142 2.64 -4.27 1.89
CA GLN A 142 3.20 -4.92 0.70
C GLN A 142 2.20 -5.84 -0.01
N VAL A 143 2.63 -6.52 -1.07
CA VAL A 143 1.86 -7.58 -1.72
C VAL A 143 1.71 -8.80 -0.81
N PRO A 144 0.68 -9.65 -1.02
CA PRO A 144 0.40 -10.81 -0.17
C PRO A 144 1.57 -11.78 0.05
N ALA A 145 2.48 -11.90 -0.92
CA ALA A 145 3.63 -12.82 -0.85
C ALA A 145 4.61 -12.48 0.30
N VAL A 146 4.59 -11.26 0.81
CA VAL A 146 5.46 -10.80 1.91
C VAL A 146 4.87 -11.12 3.28
N LEU A 147 3.63 -11.63 3.38
CA LEU A 147 3.00 -11.93 4.67
C LEU A 147 3.89 -12.76 5.62
N PRO A 148 4.61 -13.81 5.18
CA PRO A 148 5.51 -14.55 6.08
C PRO A 148 6.68 -13.71 6.63
N VAL A 149 7.15 -12.70 5.89
CA VAL A 149 8.17 -11.75 6.37
C VAL A 149 7.57 -10.86 7.47
N TRP A 150 6.34 -10.38 7.28
CA TRP A 150 5.61 -9.63 8.31
C TRP A 150 5.34 -10.45 9.57
N GLU A 151 5.06 -11.75 9.43
CA GLU A 151 4.92 -12.65 10.57
C GLU A 151 6.24 -12.81 11.35
N GLU A 152 7.39 -12.83 10.67
CA GLU A 152 8.69 -12.86 11.35
C GLU A 152 9.03 -11.50 11.98
N TYR A 153 8.78 -10.38 11.28
CA TYR A 153 8.88 -9.04 11.84
C TYR A 153 8.07 -8.91 13.13
N ALA A 154 6.84 -9.44 13.14
CA ALA A 154 5.96 -9.37 14.31
C ALA A 154 6.60 -10.02 15.54
N LYS A 155 7.34 -11.13 15.38
CA LYS A 155 8.07 -11.77 16.49
C LYS A 155 9.18 -10.86 17.00
N VAL A 156 10.02 -10.35 16.10
CA VAL A 156 11.15 -9.46 16.45
C VAL A 156 10.66 -8.20 17.15
N LEU A 157 9.62 -7.54 16.61
CA LEU A 157 9.04 -6.35 17.21
C LEU A 157 8.41 -6.65 18.59
N SER A 158 7.75 -7.81 18.75
CA SER A 158 7.17 -8.22 20.04
C SER A 158 8.22 -8.44 21.11
N GLU A 159 9.36 -9.06 20.76
CA GLU A 159 10.52 -9.22 21.65
C GLU A 159 11.12 -7.86 22.08
N ASN A 160 10.88 -6.81 21.29
CA ASN A 160 11.33 -5.44 21.54
C ASN A 160 10.23 -4.51 22.10
N GLY A 161 9.18 -5.08 22.72
CA GLY A 161 8.18 -4.32 23.48
C GLY A 161 7.02 -3.75 22.65
N TYR A 162 6.93 -4.08 21.37
CA TYR A 162 5.76 -3.73 20.56
C TYR A 162 4.64 -4.75 20.76
N TRP A 163 3.41 -4.27 20.83
CA TRP A 163 2.24 -5.08 20.54
C TRP A 163 2.01 -5.02 19.03
N VAL A 164 1.97 -6.18 18.39
CA VAL A 164 1.80 -6.29 16.94
C VAL A 164 0.45 -6.89 16.65
N ALA A 165 -0.39 -6.17 15.90
CA ALA A 165 -1.63 -6.75 15.39
C ALA A 165 -1.24 -7.91 14.47
N LYS A 166 -1.93 -9.06 14.59
CA LYS A 166 -1.62 -10.24 13.76
C LYS A 166 -1.57 -9.84 12.27
N PRO A 167 -0.41 -9.91 11.60
CA PRO A 167 -0.31 -9.51 10.21
C PRO A 167 -1.31 -10.27 9.34
N LYS A 168 -1.92 -9.56 8.39
CA LYS A 168 -2.97 -10.14 7.54
C LYS A 168 -2.98 -9.50 6.17
N VAL A 169 -3.46 -10.25 5.19
CA VAL A 169 -3.85 -9.71 3.89
C VAL A 169 -5.22 -9.06 4.00
N LEU A 170 -5.26 -7.74 3.79
CA LEU A 170 -6.48 -6.96 3.69
C LEU A 170 -6.93 -6.83 2.23
N HIS A 171 -8.24 -6.67 2.05
CA HIS A 171 -8.92 -6.48 0.78
C HIS A 171 -9.36 -5.02 0.68
N THR A 172 -8.84 -4.27 -0.28
CA THR A 172 -9.03 -2.81 -0.36
C THR A 172 -10.48 -2.42 -0.57
N GLU A 173 -11.25 -3.24 -1.29
CA GLU A 173 -12.68 -3.02 -1.50
C GLU A 173 -13.47 -2.99 -0.20
N GLN A 174 -12.98 -3.63 0.87
CA GLN A 174 -13.58 -3.60 2.20
C GLN A 174 -13.36 -2.27 2.94
N PHE A 175 -12.59 -1.36 2.35
CA PHE A 175 -12.28 -0.03 2.87
C PHE A 175 -12.73 1.09 1.90
N GLY A 176 -13.68 0.78 1.01
CA GLY A 176 -14.27 1.75 0.08
C GLY A 176 -13.45 2.00 -1.19
N VAL A 177 -12.34 1.29 -1.39
CA VAL A 177 -11.56 1.41 -2.62
C VAL A 177 -12.33 0.73 -3.77
N PRO A 178 -12.59 1.42 -4.90
CA PRO A 178 -13.39 0.89 -6.01
C PRO A 178 -12.60 -0.07 -6.91
N GLN A 179 -11.77 -0.92 -6.30
CA GLN A 179 -11.04 -1.99 -6.95
C GLN A 179 -10.83 -3.17 -5.99
N THR A 180 -10.71 -4.38 -6.55
CA THR A 180 -10.22 -5.52 -5.76
C THR A 180 -8.69 -5.53 -5.78
N ARG A 181 -8.06 -5.23 -4.65
CA ARG A 181 -6.62 -5.27 -4.45
C ARG A 181 -6.34 -5.86 -3.07
N ARG A 182 -5.32 -6.69 -2.99
CA ARG A 182 -4.92 -7.38 -1.75
C ARG A 182 -3.56 -6.89 -1.31
N ARG A 183 -3.42 -6.64 -0.01
CA ARG A 183 -2.20 -6.12 0.62
C ARG A 183 -1.93 -6.75 1.96
N ALA A 184 -0.71 -7.22 2.17
CA ALA A 184 -0.23 -7.69 3.46
C ALA A 184 0.13 -6.48 4.32
N ILE A 185 -0.50 -6.36 5.49
CA ILE A 185 -0.35 -5.23 6.40
C ILE A 185 0.27 -5.71 7.72
N LEU A 186 1.21 -4.92 8.22
CA LEU A 186 1.73 -5.00 9.59
C LEU A 186 1.45 -3.67 10.29
N VAL A 187 0.87 -3.75 11.49
CA VAL A 187 0.71 -2.60 12.40
C VAL A 187 1.25 -3.00 13.76
N ALA A 188 2.16 -2.20 14.30
CA ALA A 188 2.73 -2.39 15.63
C ALA A 188 2.66 -1.10 16.44
N ARG A 189 2.47 -1.24 17.76
CA ARG A 189 2.44 -0.14 18.72
C ARG A 189 3.31 -0.45 19.92
N LEU A 190 4.22 0.47 20.25
CA LEU A 190 5.08 0.30 21.42
C LEU A 190 4.25 0.36 22.70
N ASN A 191 4.38 -0.65 23.56
CA ASN A 191 3.74 -0.72 24.88
C ASN A 191 2.19 -0.56 24.91
N ARG A 192 1.50 -0.71 23.77
CA ARG A 192 0.04 -0.55 23.70
C ARG A 192 -0.59 -1.51 22.71
N ILE A 193 -1.66 -2.20 23.11
CA ILE A 193 -2.43 -3.11 22.24
C ILE A 193 -2.89 -2.38 20.98
N VAL A 194 -2.81 -3.07 19.85
CA VAL A 194 -3.28 -2.59 18.55
C VAL A 194 -3.92 -3.73 17.76
N GLU A 195 -4.93 -3.39 16.97
CA GLU A 195 -5.60 -4.29 16.05
C GLU A 195 -5.51 -3.74 14.62
N LEU A 196 -5.67 -4.61 13.62
CA LEU A 196 -5.81 -4.17 12.24
C LEU A 196 -7.17 -3.49 12.03
N PRO A 197 -7.31 -2.57 11.06
CA PRO A 197 -8.58 -1.92 10.81
C PRO A 197 -9.66 -2.94 10.40
N THR A 198 -10.86 -2.74 10.92
CA THR A 198 -12.03 -3.55 10.57
C THR A 198 -12.60 -3.10 9.22
N PRO A 199 -13.15 -4.02 8.41
CA PRO A 199 -13.91 -3.67 7.21
C PRO A 199 -14.98 -2.62 7.49
N THR A 200 -15.12 -1.65 6.58
CA THR A 200 -16.24 -0.69 6.57
C THR A 200 -17.19 -0.92 5.40
N HIS A 201 -16.75 -1.74 4.43
CA HIS A 201 -17.49 -2.13 3.25
C HIS A 201 -17.46 -3.66 3.08
N ARG A 202 -18.47 -4.19 2.40
CA ARG A 202 -18.61 -5.62 2.10
C ARG A 202 -17.52 -6.09 1.15
N LEU A 203 -17.13 -7.36 1.28
CA LEU A 203 -16.21 -8.00 0.35
C LEU A 203 -16.89 -8.22 -1.00
N TYR A 204 -16.22 -7.81 -2.09
CA TYR A 204 -16.69 -8.13 -3.43
C TYR A 204 -16.53 -9.64 -3.73
N ARG A 205 -17.59 -10.25 -4.23
CA ARG A 205 -17.59 -11.63 -4.75
C ARG A 205 -18.31 -11.65 -6.09
N LYS A 206 -17.67 -12.19 -7.11
CA LYS A 206 -18.25 -12.26 -8.45
C LYS A 206 -19.59 -13.01 -8.41
N GLY A 207 -20.62 -12.42 -9.00
CA GLY A 207 -21.98 -12.97 -9.03
C GLY A 207 -22.79 -12.76 -7.75
N VAL A 208 -22.24 -12.11 -6.72
CA VAL A 208 -22.98 -11.69 -5.53
C VAL A 208 -23.40 -10.23 -5.70
N PRO A 209 -24.70 -9.91 -5.65
CA PRO A 209 -25.19 -8.53 -5.75
C PRO A 209 -24.59 -7.60 -4.69
N GLN A 210 -24.38 -6.34 -5.05
CA GLN A 210 -23.80 -5.30 -4.19
C GLN A 210 -24.58 -5.12 -2.87
N ASN A 211 -25.90 -5.26 -2.92
CA ASN A 211 -26.79 -5.13 -1.76
C ASN A 211 -26.87 -6.38 -0.87
N GLN A 212 -26.19 -7.48 -1.20
CA GLN A 212 -26.12 -8.69 -0.36
C GLN A 212 -24.85 -8.72 0.49
N GLY A 213 -24.96 -9.27 1.71
CA GLY A 213 -23.86 -9.42 2.66
C GLY A 213 -24.27 -8.94 4.06
N ASP A 214 -23.27 -8.64 4.87
CA ASP A 214 -23.44 -8.11 6.22
C ASP A 214 -24.18 -6.75 6.20
N PRO A 215 -25.35 -6.63 6.87
CA PRO A 215 -26.10 -5.37 6.90
C PRO A 215 -25.37 -4.23 7.62
N ASP A 216 -24.43 -4.54 8.52
CA ASP A 216 -23.67 -3.53 9.28
C ASP A 216 -22.51 -2.93 8.46
N LEU A 217 -22.23 -3.49 7.28
CA LEU A 217 -21.21 -3.00 6.35
C LEU A 217 -21.86 -2.31 5.15
N ARG A 218 -21.24 -1.20 4.72
CA ARG A 218 -21.62 -0.51 3.49
C ARG A 218 -21.40 -1.42 2.26
N PRO A 219 -22.19 -1.28 1.20
CA PRO A 219 -21.92 -1.98 -0.05
C PRO A 219 -20.54 -1.59 -0.61
N TRP A 220 -19.82 -2.50 -1.28
CA TRP A 220 -18.55 -2.14 -1.96
C TRP A 220 -18.79 -1.09 -3.04
N VAL A 221 -17.77 -0.30 -3.40
CA VAL A 221 -17.90 0.78 -4.40
C VAL A 221 -17.54 0.27 -5.80
N SER A 222 -18.40 0.54 -6.78
CA SER A 222 -18.21 0.20 -8.20
C SER A 222 -17.37 1.22 -8.97
N MET A 223 -16.95 0.87 -10.20
CA MET A 223 -16.30 1.86 -11.08
C MET A 223 -17.26 2.98 -11.51
N ALA A 224 -18.53 2.66 -11.76
CA ALA A 224 -19.55 3.62 -12.21
C ALA A 224 -19.89 4.67 -11.15
N GLU A 225 -19.73 4.34 -9.85
CA GLU A 225 -19.96 5.30 -8.76
C GLU A 225 -18.91 6.39 -8.66
N VAL A 226 -17.70 6.16 -9.19
CA VAL A 226 -16.57 7.08 -9.04
C VAL A 226 -16.03 7.65 -10.35
N LEU A 227 -16.33 7.00 -11.48
CA LEU A 227 -15.85 7.45 -12.79
C LEU A 227 -16.97 8.18 -13.53
N ASP A 228 -16.68 9.41 -13.96
CA ASP A 228 -17.57 10.18 -14.83
C ASP A 228 -17.45 9.70 -16.29
N ARG A 229 -18.12 8.58 -16.59
CA ARG A 229 -18.30 8.07 -17.96
C ARG A 229 -19.77 8.12 -18.35
N PRO A 230 -20.09 8.55 -19.59
CA PRO A 230 -21.47 8.81 -20.01
C PRO A 230 -22.32 7.55 -20.22
N THR A 231 -21.68 6.38 -20.35
CA THR A 231 -22.36 5.12 -20.63
C THR A 231 -21.72 3.99 -19.83
N ASP A 232 -22.52 2.98 -19.50
CA ASP A 232 -22.02 1.72 -18.97
C ASP A 232 -20.97 1.10 -19.89
N PHE A 233 -20.01 0.43 -19.27
CA PHE A 233 -18.88 -0.17 -19.97
C PHE A 233 -18.47 -1.48 -19.31
N GLU A 234 -17.70 -2.27 -20.03
CA GLU A 234 -17.08 -3.48 -19.53
C GLU A 234 -15.57 -3.39 -19.68
N VAL A 235 -14.85 -3.80 -18.64
CA VAL A 235 -13.39 -3.86 -18.61
C VAL A 235 -12.94 -5.28 -18.86
N ILE A 236 -12.09 -5.48 -19.86
CA ILE A 236 -11.40 -6.73 -20.14
C ILE A 236 -9.95 -6.59 -19.69
N SER A 237 -9.60 -7.32 -18.62
CA SER A 237 -8.26 -7.32 -18.04
C SER A 237 -7.18 -7.67 -19.07
N ASN A 238 -6.04 -6.99 -19.02
CA ASN A 238 -4.86 -7.38 -19.80
C ASN A 238 -4.19 -8.67 -19.28
N TYR A 239 -4.40 -9.00 -18.00
CA TYR A 239 -3.98 -10.25 -17.38
C TYR A 239 -5.04 -11.34 -17.63
N GLY A 240 -4.58 -12.52 -18.04
CA GLY A 240 -5.39 -13.73 -18.20
C GLY A 240 -4.62 -14.95 -17.68
N THR A 241 -5.34 -16.01 -17.35
CA THR A 241 -4.73 -17.27 -16.92
C THR A 241 -4.07 -17.96 -18.11
N GLY A 242 -2.78 -18.30 -18.00
CA GLY A 242 -2.06 -19.04 -19.05
C GLY A 242 -1.74 -18.25 -20.33
N GLY A 243 -1.90 -16.92 -20.32
CA GLY A 243 -1.60 -16.08 -21.50
C GLY A 243 -2.66 -16.11 -22.61
N ASP A 244 -3.72 -16.92 -22.46
CA ASP A 244 -4.84 -16.97 -23.41
C ASP A 244 -5.71 -15.69 -23.29
N PRO A 245 -5.86 -14.89 -24.36
CA PRO A 245 -6.74 -13.74 -24.35
C PRO A 245 -8.22 -14.06 -24.06
N LYS A 246 -8.68 -15.29 -24.32
CA LYS A 246 -10.08 -15.71 -24.09
C LYS A 246 -10.40 -15.95 -22.61
N THR A 247 -9.39 -16.17 -21.78
CA THR A 247 -9.55 -16.43 -20.33
C THR A 247 -9.39 -15.16 -19.48
N ARG A 248 -9.23 -14.00 -20.13
CA ARG A 248 -9.10 -12.70 -19.45
C ARG A 248 -10.36 -12.40 -18.65
N GLY A 249 -10.16 -11.90 -17.44
CA GLY A 249 -11.26 -11.45 -16.60
C GLY A 249 -12.02 -10.31 -17.27
N ARG A 250 -13.35 -10.37 -17.19
CA ARG A 250 -14.27 -9.29 -17.58
C ARG A 250 -14.98 -8.75 -16.33
N ARG A 251 -15.20 -7.43 -16.28
CA ARG A 251 -15.99 -6.76 -15.24
C ARG A 251 -16.88 -5.67 -15.81
N SER A 252 -18.11 -5.59 -15.32
CA SER A 252 -19.01 -4.48 -15.61
C SER A 252 -18.58 -3.20 -14.89
N SER A 253 -18.93 -2.02 -15.41
CA SER A 253 -18.80 -0.71 -14.74
C SER A 253 -19.47 -0.70 -13.36
N GLY A 254 -20.55 -1.48 -13.20
CA GLY A 254 -21.24 -1.69 -11.92
C GLY A 254 -20.50 -2.62 -10.93
N GLU A 255 -19.29 -3.09 -11.23
CA GLU A 255 -18.43 -3.86 -10.32
C GLU A 255 -17.18 -3.03 -9.95
N PRO A 256 -16.46 -3.33 -8.86
CA PRO A 256 -15.19 -2.69 -8.57
C PRO A 256 -14.18 -3.03 -9.69
N ALA A 257 -13.19 -2.17 -9.93
CA ALA A 257 -12.15 -2.45 -10.90
C ALA A 257 -11.32 -3.70 -10.55
N PHE A 258 -10.63 -4.26 -11.54
CA PHE A 258 -9.47 -5.10 -11.27
C PHE A 258 -8.39 -4.32 -10.51
N THR A 259 -7.44 -5.01 -9.90
CA THR A 259 -6.28 -4.35 -9.29
C THR A 259 -5.65 -3.36 -10.28
N VAL A 260 -5.58 -2.09 -9.91
CA VAL A 260 -4.89 -1.07 -10.70
C VAL A 260 -3.40 -1.33 -10.59
N THR A 261 -2.75 -1.55 -11.73
CA THR A 261 -1.32 -1.82 -11.84
C THR A 261 -0.65 -0.79 -12.75
N GLY A 262 0.68 -0.82 -12.82
CA GLY A 262 1.45 -0.03 -13.79
C GLY A 262 1.11 -0.24 -15.27
N LYS A 263 0.24 -1.22 -15.57
CA LYS A 263 -0.22 -1.55 -16.92
C LYS A 263 -1.73 -1.37 -17.07
N VAL A 264 -2.38 -0.59 -16.20
CA VAL A 264 -3.84 -0.36 -16.21
C VAL A 264 -4.36 0.12 -17.58
N SER A 265 -3.58 0.94 -18.28
CA SER A 265 -3.91 1.43 -19.64
C SER A 265 -3.99 0.33 -20.70
N ARG A 266 -3.48 -0.87 -20.42
CA ARG A 266 -3.58 -2.04 -21.32
C ARG A 266 -4.90 -2.81 -21.15
N ASN A 267 -5.67 -2.55 -20.10
CA ASN A 267 -7.00 -3.13 -19.95
C ASN A 267 -7.90 -2.58 -21.06
N ARG A 268 -8.62 -3.46 -21.75
CA ARG A 268 -9.58 -3.00 -22.76
C ARG A 268 -10.84 -2.51 -22.06
N VAL A 269 -11.46 -1.47 -22.61
CA VAL A 269 -12.74 -0.95 -22.15
C VAL A 269 -13.66 -0.93 -23.35
N VAL A 270 -14.81 -1.59 -23.24
CA VAL A 270 -15.77 -1.74 -24.32
C VAL A 270 -17.15 -1.32 -23.85
N ALA A 271 -17.97 -0.78 -24.74
CA ALA A 271 -19.38 -0.52 -24.47
C ALA A 271 -20.17 -1.83 -24.40
N THR A 272 -21.41 -1.77 -23.93
CA THR A 272 -22.32 -2.93 -23.82
C THR A 272 -22.64 -3.58 -25.16
N ASP A 273 -22.56 -2.84 -26.26
CA ASP A 273 -22.72 -3.32 -27.64
C ASP A 273 -21.42 -3.93 -28.23
N GLY A 274 -20.32 -3.94 -27.46
CA GLY A 274 -19.02 -4.48 -27.85
C GLY A 274 -18.09 -3.49 -28.54
N LYS A 275 -18.51 -2.23 -28.76
CA LYS A 275 -17.66 -1.19 -29.35
C LYS A 275 -16.51 -0.81 -28.41
N GLU A 276 -15.31 -0.66 -28.95
CA GLU A 276 -14.15 -0.18 -28.16
C GLU A 276 -14.36 1.27 -27.70
N LEU A 277 -14.08 1.50 -26.42
CA LEU A 277 -14.08 2.80 -25.76
C LEU A 277 -12.64 3.23 -25.45
N PRO A 278 -12.42 4.52 -25.15
CA PRO A 278 -11.15 4.99 -24.60
C PRO A 278 -10.73 4.15 -23.38
N ARG A 279 -9.45 3.78 -23.34
CA ARG A 279 -8.81 3.11 -22.20
C ARG A 279 -8.93 4.01 -20.96
N PHE A 280 -8.68 3.45 -19.78
CA PHE A 280 -8.59 4.29 -18.58
C PHE A 280 -7.48 5.32 -18.74
N SER A 281 -7.85 6.58 -18.54
CA SER A 281 -6.90 7.68 -18.39
C SER A 281 -6.12 7.54 -17.08
N VAL A 282 -5.02 8.30 -16.99
CA VAL A 282 -4.26 8.45 -15.74
C VAL A 282 -5.15 8.95 -14.60
N HIS A 283 -6.01 9.91 -14.89
CA HIS A 283 -6.96 10.50 -13.96
C HIS A 283 -7.90 9.44 -13.37
N GLU A 284 -8.59 8.68 -14.23
CA GLU A 284 -9.48 7.60 -13.80
C GLU A 284 -8.74 6.51 -13.02
N ALA A 285 -7.52 6.16 -13.43
CA ALA A 285 -6.71 5.20 -12.67
C ALA A 285 -6.34 5.73 -11.27
N GLY A 286 -6.08 7.03 -11.13
CA GLY A 286 -5.85 7.70 -9.84
C GLY A 286 -7.09 7.64 -8.94
N ILE A 287 -8.27 7.95 -9.48
CA ILE A 287 -9.56 7.84 -8.78
C ILE A 287 -9.83 6.41 -8.34
N LEU A 288 -9.60 5.42 -9.20
CA LEU A 288 -9.77 4.00 -8.84
C LEU A 288 -8.79 3.54 -7.75
N GLN A 289 -7.65 4.23 -7.64
CA GLN A 289 -6.67 4.08 -6.58
C GLN A 289 -7.00 4.94 -5.34
N THR A 290 -8.07 5.74 -5.37
CA THR A 290 -8.55 6.65 -4.32
C THR A 290 -7.65 7.85 -4.04
N PHE A 291 -6.85 8.27 -5.01
CA PHE A 291 -6.25 9.59 -4.96
C PHE A 291 -7.31 10.68 -5.18
N PRO A 292 -7.09 11.91 -4.70
CA PRO A 292 -7.93 13.06 -5.05
C PRO A 292 -8.08 13.19 -6.57
N ASP A 293 -9.26 13.60 -7.03
CA ASP A 293 -9.57 13.85 -8.44
C ASP A 293 -8.50 14.75 -9.09
N SER A 294 -8.19 15.87 -8.43
CA SER A 294 -7.20 16.85 -8.88
C SER A 294 -5.74 16.49 -8.54
N TYR A 295 -5.41 15.22 -8.27
CA TYR A 295 -4.05 14.85 -7.88
C TYR A 295 -3.04 15.19 -9.00
N PRO A 296 -1.98 15.96 -8.70
CA PRO A 296 -1.14 16.57 -9.73
C PRO A 296 -0.03 15.61 -10.19
N TRP A 297 -0.42 14.57 -10.90
CA TRP A 297 0.51 13.59 -11.45
C TRP A 297 1.55 14.23 -12.38
N SER A 298 2.81 13.87 -12.21
CA SER A 298 3.94 14.35 -13.03
C SER A 298 4.87 13.21 -13.45
N GLY A 299 5.83 13.53 -14.32
CA GLY A 299 6.79 12.57 -14.86
C GLY A 299 6.23 11.69 -15.98
N ARG A 300 6.98 10.64 -16.34
CA ARG A 300 6.71 9.80 -17.51
C ARG A 300 6.03 8.48 -17.13
N ALA A 301 6.31 7.95 -15.94
CA ALA A 301 5.85 6.64 -15.48
C ALA A 301 4.58 6.70 -14.61
N ILE A 302 3.66 7.64 -14.84
CA ILE A 302 2.52 7.90 -13.95
C ILE A 302 1.66 6.65 -13.68
N ALA A 303 1.35 5.85 -14.70
CA ALA A 303 0.57 4.62 -14.49
C ALA A 303 1.27 3.66 -13.51
N GLN A 304 2.61 3.58 -13.56
CA GLN A 304 3.41 2.77 -12.64
C GLN A 304 3.40 3.35 -11.23
N GLN A 305 3.47 4.68 -11.08
CA GLN A 305 3.31 5.36 -9.78
C GLN A 305 1.96 5.00 -9.14
N ILE A 306 0.85 5.17 -9.87
CA ILE A 306 -0.51 4.80 -9.42
C ILE A 306 -0.57 3.32 -9.02
N GLY A 307 -0.07 2.44 -9.89
CA GLY A 307 -0.09 1.00 -9.67
C GLY A 307 0.73 0.53 -8.47
N ASN A 308 1.80 1.25 -8.11
CA ASN A 308 2.66 0.93 -6.97
C ASN A 308 2.07 1.41 -5.64
N ALA A 309 1.37 2.54 -5.64
CA ALA A 309 0.87 3.18 -4.44
C ALA A 309 -0.04 2.26 -3.59
N ILE A 310 -0.03 2.47 -2.28
CA ILE A 310 -1.16 2.10 -1.43
C ILE A 310 -2.35 3.02 -1.76
N PRO A 311 -3.59 2.51 -1.87
CA PRO A 311 -4.76 3.38 -1.99
C PRO A 311 -4.91 4.29 -0.76
N PRO A 312 -5.07 5.62 -0.89
CA PRO A 312 -5.22 6.52 0.26
C PRO A 312 -6.32 6.10 1.24
N LEU A 313 -7.47 5.56 0.80
CA LEU A 313 -8.49 5.08 1.75
C LEU A 313 -8.01 3.90 2.60
N LEU A 314 -7.23 2.97 2.03
CA LEU A 314 -6.61 1.90 2.82
C LEU A 314 -5.52 2.48 3.74
N GLY A 315 -4.69 3.39 3.25
CA GLY A 315 -3.68 4.10 4.04
C GLY A 315 -4.30 4.78 5.26
N LYS A 316 -5.42 5.47 5.07
CA LYS A 316 -6.17 6.14 6.14
C LYS A 316 -6.65 5.16 7.20
N ALA A 317 -7.28 4.05 6.79
CA ALA A 317 -7.76 3.02 7.71
C ALA A 317 -6.61 2.42 8.55
N VAL A 318 -5.47 2.12 7.92
CA VAL A 318 -4.32 1.54 8.61
C VAL A 318 -3.64 2.55 9.55
N LEU A 319 -3.49 3.81 9.14
CA LEU A 319 -2.95 4.87 9.99
C LEU A 319 -3.86 5.14 11.21
N MET A 320 -5.17 5.17 11.02
CA MET A 320 -6.11 5.36 12.14
C MET A 320 -6.06 4.20 13.14
N ALA A 321 -5.94 2.96 12.65
CA ALA A 321 -5.76 1.78 13.50
C ALA A 321 -4.43 1.85 14.26
N ALA A 322 -3.36 2.21 13.57
CA ALA A 322 -2.04 2.39 14.17
C ALA A 322 -2.06 3.48 15.24
N LEU A 323 -2.63 4.66 14.98
CA LEU A 323 -2.55 5.80 15.88
C LEU A 323 -3.64 5.81 16.95
N GLY A 324 -4.70 5.01 16.78
CA GLY A 324 -5.78 4.85 17.75
C GLY A 324 -6.88 5.90 17.64
N THR A 325 -6.97 6.59 16.49
CA THR A 325 -8.02 7.58 16.18
C THR A 325 -9.27 6.98 15.53
N ALA A 326 -9.31 5.64 15.36
CA ALA A 326 -10.44 4.95 14.74
C ALA A 326 -11.80 5.16 15.44
N LYS A 327 -11.82 5.60 16.71
CA LYS A 327 -13.05 5.92 17.44
C LYS A 327 -13.66 7.29 17.11
N GLU A 328 -12.92 8.21 16.49
CA GLU A 328 -13.39 9.59 16.24
C GLU A 328 -13.96 9.79 14.81
N TYR A 329 -13.59 8.95 13.85
CA TYR A 329 -13.99 9.15 12.44
C TYR A 329 -15.32 8.49 12.06
N ALA A 330 -15.76 7.45 12.80
CA ALA A 330 -17.06 6.81 12.55
C ALA A 330 -18.23 7.80 12.71
N THR A 331 -18.03 8.89 13.46
CA THR A 331 -19.01 9.95 13.68
C THR A 331 -18.94 11.10 12.67
N GLU A 332 -17.87 11.23 11.88
CA GLU A 332 -17.70 12.38 10.95
C GLU A 332 -18.11 12.07 9.50
N THR A 333 -18.16 10.79 9.10
CA THR A 333 -18.68 10.39 7.78
C THR A 333 -20.19 10.18 7.71
N GLU A 334 -20.92 10.53 8.78
CA GLU A 334 -22.38 10.54 8.83
C GLU A 334 -22.99 11.96 8.70
N GLY A 335 -22.17 12.96 8.33
CA GLY A 335 -22.57 14.35 8.11
C GLY A 335 -22.57 14.76 6.64
#